data_AF-A0A0F4IUQ3-F1
#
_entry.id   AF-A0A0F4IUQ3-F1
#
_cell.length_a   1.000
_cell.length_b   1.000
_cell.length_c   1.000
_cell.angle_alpha   90.00
_cell.angle_beta   90.00
_cell.angle_gamma   90.00
#
_symmetry.space_group_name_H-M   'P 1'
#
loop_
_entity.id
_entity.type
_entity.pdbx_description
1 polymer ?
#
loop_
_entity_poly.entity_id
_entity_poly.type
_entity_poly.pdbx_seq_one_letter_code
_entity_poly.pdbx_strand_id
1 'polypeptide(L)'
;MEAYVARLVRAGVAGLGFGVTPVHETVPPGLAEACAEYGLPLVEVPPGTPFTAVARTVWRLMAEARTRELRRVTEAQQSLAAAAARPDPVPAALSRLAASLGGWAALWGPGAEPGAGGGTPGAAAGAGGAGVA
;
A
#
# COMPACT_ATOMS: atom_id res chain seq x y z
N MET A 1 19.57 -27.17 8.33
CA MET A 1 18.84 -26.29 7.39
C MET A 1 18.86 -24.84 7.86
N GLU A 2 18.78 -24.60 9.18
CA GLU A 2 18.92 -23.28 9.82
C GLU A 2 20.08 -22.42 9.30
N ALA A 3 21.31 -22.95 9.26
CA ALA A 3 22.47 -22.17 8.78
C ALA A 3 22.34 -21.68 7.33
N TYR A 4 21.60 -22.40 6.48
CA TYR A 4 21.30 -21.98 5.12
C TYR A 4 20.26 -20.85 5.11
N VAL A 5 19.15 -21.02 5.84
CA VAL A 5 18.09 -20.00 5.94
C VAL A 5 18.62 -18.73 6.61
N ALA A 6 19.39 -18.84 7.69
CA ALA A 6 20.04 -17.72 8.36
C ALA A 6 20.93 -16.91 7.39
N ARG A 7 21.66 -17.58 6.49
CA ARG A 7 22.44 -16.90 5.45
C ARG A 7 21.57 -16.15 4.45
N LEU A 8 20.44 -16.74 4.03
CA LEU A 8 19.50 -16.09 3.13
C LEU A 8 18.88 -14.84 3.76
N VAL A 9 18.44 -14.94 5.01
CA VAL A 9 17.87 -13.80 5.75
C VAL A 9 18.91 -12.70 5.94
N ARG A 10 20.15 -13.04 6.32
CA ARG A 10 21.24 -12.05 6.39
C ARG A 10 21.54 -11.37 5.05
N ALA A 11 21.30 -12.05 3.93
CA ALA A 11 21.42 -11.46 2.60
C ALA A 11 20.22 -10.59 2.19
N GLY A 12 19.18 -10.50 3.01
CA GLY A 12 18.01 -9.65 2.77
C GLY A 12 17.09 -10.17 1.66
N VAL A 13 17.05 -11.49 1.42
CA VAL A 13 16.16 -12.05 0.40
C VAL A 13 14.70 -11.91 0.84
N ALA A 14 13.80 -11.64 -0.12
CA ALA A 14 12.38 -11.43 0.17
C ALA A 14 11.59 -12.74 0.44
N GLY A 15 12.17 -13.89 0.09
CA GLY A 15 11.54 -15.21 0.21
C GLY A 15 12.35 -16.30 -0.50
N LEU A 16 11.95 -17.55 -0.30
CA LEU A 16 12.53 -18.73 -0.94
C LEU A 16 11.46 -19.47 -1.74
N GLY A 17 11.73 -19.72 -3.02
CA GLY A 17 10.94 -20.63 -3.85
C GLY A 17 11.62 -21.99 -3.92
N PHE A 18 10.89 -23.07 -3.62
CA PHE A 18 11.42 -24.43 -3.66
C PHE A 18 10.72 -25.25 -4.74
N GLY A 19 11.45 -25.58 -5.80
CA GLY A 19 10.97 -26.48 -6.85
C GLY A 19 10.97 -27.91 -6.35
N VAL A 20 9.79 -28.52 -6.28
CA VAL A 20 9.67 -29.95 -6.04
C VAL A 20 9.89 -30.69 -7.37
N THR A 21 10.59 -31.81 -7.30
CA THR A 21 11.06 -32.70 -8.37
C THR A 21 12.20 -32.13 -9.25
N PRO A 22 13.10 -33.01 -9.75
CA PRO A 22 13.14 -34.47 -9.54
C PRO A 22 13.77 -34.91 -8.21
N VAL A 23 14.41 -33.99 -7.46
CA VAL A 23 15.23 -34.34 -6.29
C VAL A 23 14.41 -34.54 -5.01
N HIS A 24 13.31 -33.80 -4.85
CA HIS A 24 12.43 -33.89 -3.68
C HIS A 24 10.96 -33.85 -4.11
N GLU A 25 10.14 -34.80 -3.66
CA GLU A 25 8.70 -34.81 -3.98
C GLU A 25 7.91 -33.73 -3.25
N THR A 26 8.42 -33.27 -2.10
CA THR A 26 7.84 -32.21 -1.28
C THR A 26 8.96 -31.34 -0.69
N VAL A 27 8.61 -30.17 -0.16
CA VAL A 27 9.55 -29.35 0.62
C VAL A 27 10.03 -30.14 1.84
N PRO A 28 11.35 -30.30 2.07
CA PRO A 28 11.85 -30.95 3.27
C PRO A 28 11.32 -30.27 4.56
N PRO A 29 10.77 -31.02 5.54
CA PRO A 29 10.18 -30.43 6.75
C PRO A 29 11.14 -29.50 7.50
N GLY A 30 12.40 -29.90 7.65
CA GLY A 30 13.41 -29.07 8.31
C GLY A 30 13.75 -27.77 7.57
N LEU A 31 13.43 -27.64 6.27
CA LEU A 31 13.50 -26.36 5.55
C LEU A 31 12.29 -25.49 5.86
N ALA A 32 11.09 -26.07 5.87
CA ALA A 32 9.87 -25.37 6.24
C ALA A 32 9.94 -24.82 7.67
N GLU A 33 10.39 -25.63 8.63
CA GLU A 33 10.57 -25.24 10.02
C GLU A 33 11.59 -24.10 10.16
N ALA A 34 12.76 -24.22 9.53
CA ALA A 34 13.77 -23.17 9.56
C ALA A 34 13.27 -21.87 8.88
N CYS A 35 12.56 -21.95 7.77
CA CYS A 35 11.94 -20.78 7.14
C CYS A 35 10.92 -20.11 8.08
N ALA A 36 10.10 -20.90 8.78
CA ALA A 36 9.12 -20.39 9.73
C ALA A 36 9.79 -19.71 10.94
N GLU A 37 10.81 -20.33 11.52
CA GLU A 37 11.56 -19.78 12.67
C GLU A 37 12.23 -18.44 12.34
N TYR A 38 12.82 -18.33 11.16
CA TYR A 38 13.52 -17.12 10.72
C TYR A 38 12.60 -16.11 10.01
N GLY A 39 11.29 -16.38 9.93
CA GLY A 39 10.30 -15.50 9.30
C GLY A 39 10.51 -15.31 7.79
N LEU A 40 11.15 -16.27 7.10
CA LEU A 40 11.42 -16.21 5.67
C LEU A 40 10.26 -16.86 4.90
N PRO A 41 9.50 -16.11 4.07
CA PRO A 41 8.42 -16.69 3.27
C PRO A 41 8.93 -17.82 2.37
N LEU A 42 8.27 -18.97 2.44
CA LEU A 42 8.57 -20.16 1.65
C LEU A 42 7.41 -20.47 0.71
N VAL A 43 7.71 -20.64 -0.57
CA VAL A 43 6.72 -20.96 -1.61
C VAL A 43 7.14 -22.27 -2.28
N GLU A 44 6.25 -23.26 -2.22
CA GLU A 44 6.40 -24.48 -3.01
C GLU A 44 6.08 -24.20 -4.48
N VAL A 45 6.98 -24.60 -5.37
CA VAL A 45 6.82 -24.43 -6.81
C VAL A 45 6.45 -25.78 -7.42
N PRO A 46 5.24 -25.94 -7.98
CA PRO A 46 4.77 -27.21 -8.50
C PRO A 46 5.66 -27.77 -9.62
N PRO A 47 5.71 -29.11 -9.77
CA PRO A 47 6.42 -29.76 -10.86
C PRO A 47 5.99 -29.20 -12.23
N GLY A 48 6.94 -29.08 -13.15
CA GLY A 48 6.67 -28.57 -14.50
C GLY A 48 6.52 -27.06 -14.59
N THR A 49 6.63 -26.31 -13.49
CA THR A 49 6.73 -24.84 -13.53
C THR A 49 8.15 -24.45 -13.92
N PRO A 50 8.39 -23.93 -15.14
CA PRO A 50 9.74 -23.53 -15.51
C PRO A 50 10.13 -22.24 -14.79
N PHE A 51 11.42 -22.07 -14.52
CA PHE A 51 11.95 -20.83 -13.92
C PHE A 51 11.55 -19.57 -14.73
N THR A 52 11.44 -19.69 -16.05
CA THR A 52 11.02 -18.60 -16.94
C THR A 52 9.58 -18.14 -16.66
N ALA A 53 8.68 -19.02 -16.24
CA ALA A 53 7.31 -18.66 -15.86
C ALA A 53 7.28 -17.83 -14.57
N VAL A 54 8.10 -18.22 -13.58
CA VAL A 54 8.29 -17.47 -12.34
C VAL A 54 8.88 -16.09 -12.64
N ALA A 55 9.99 -16.05 -13.39
CA ALA A 55 10.67 -14.81 -13.74
C ALA A 55 9.74 -13.84 -14.49
N ARG A 56 9.03 -14.32 -15.52
CA ARG A 56 8.04 -13.51 -16.26
C ARG A 56 6.93 -12.97 -15.35
N THR A 57 6.47 -13.77 -14.40
CA THR A 57 5.42 -13.35 -13.46
C THR A 57 5.93 -12.23 -12.55
N VAL A 58 7.15 -12.36 -12.01
CA VAL A 58 7.80 -11.30 -11.21
C VAL A 58 7.93 -10.02 -12.03
N TRP A 59 8.45 -10.11 -13.26
CA TRP A 59 8.60 -8.95 -14.14
C TRP A 59 7.26 -8.25 -14.43
N ARG A 60 6.21 -9.03 -14.73
CA ARG A 60 4.86 -8.49 -14.94
C ARG A 60 4.36 -7.75 -13.71
N LEU A 61 4.50 -8.33 -12.52
CA LEU A 61 4.07 -7.71 -11.26
C LEU A 61 4.86 -6.42 -10.96
N MET A 62 6.16 -6.40 -11.24
CA MET A 62 6.98 -5.19 -11.10
C MET A 62 6.56 -4.08 -12.07
N ALA A 63 6.28 -4.43 -13.33
CA ALA A 63 5.79 -3.49 -14.33
C ALA A 63 4.43 -2.89 -13.94
N GLU A 64 3.52 -3.72 -13.41
CA GLU A 64 2.25 -3.24 -12.88
C GLU A 64 2.43 -2.35 -11.65
N ALA A 65 3.28 -2.72 -10.70
CA ALA A 65 3.56 -1.91 -9.52
C ALA A 65 4.11 -0.52 -9.88
N ARG A 66 4.98 -0.44 -10.90
CA ARG A 66 5.54 0.83 -11.37
C ARG A 66 4.47 1.81 -11.88
N THR A 67 3.36 1.32 -12.40
CA THR A 67 2.28 2.16 -12.95
C THR A 67 1.18 2.48 -11.96
N ARG A 68 1.02 1.70 -10.86
CA ARG A 68 -0.03 1.94 -9.85
C ARG A 68 0.13 3.26 -9.10
N GLU A 69 1.36 3.67 -8.79
CA GLU A 69 1.60 4.90 -8.04
C GLU A 69 1.21 6.15 -8.85
N LEU A 70 1.61 6.18 -10.12
CA LEU A 70 1.25 7.27 -11.05
C LEU A 70 -0.27 7.34 -11.30
N ARG A 71 -0.94 6.18 -11.38
CA ARG A 71 -2.40 6.12 -11.55
C ARG A 71 -3.15 6.67 -10.33
N ARG A 72 -2.75 6.28 -9.11
CA ARG A 72 -3.39 6.76 -7.88
C ARG A 72 -3.36 8.29 -7.75
N VAL A 73 -2.22 8.91 -8.03
CA VAL A 73 -2.08 10.38 -7.97
C VAL A 73 -2.93 11.04 -9.06
N THR A 74 -2.89 10.51 -10.28
CA THR A 74 -3.66 11.05 -11.41
C THR A 74 -5.16 10.94 -11.19
N GLU A 75 -5.64 9.81 -10.68
CA GLU A 75 -7.05 9.59 -10.34
C GLU A 75 -7.53 10.55 -9.24
N ALA A 76 -6.71 10.79 -8.21
CA ALA A 76 -7.02 11.78 -7.18
C ALA A 76 -7.11 13.21 -7.75
N GLN A 77 -6.17 13.61 -8.62
CA GLN A 77 -6.16 14.92 -9.26
C GLN A 77 -7.36 15.11 -10.21
N GLN A 78 -7.64 14.13 -11.08
CA GLN A 78 -8.80 14.18 -11.98
C GLN A 78 -10.11 14.24 -11.21
N SER A 79 -10.19 13.50 -10.10
CA SER A 79 -11.36 13.51 -9.26
C SER A 79 -11.60 14.84 -8.56
N LEU A 80 -10.54 15.57 -8.18
CA LEU A 80 -10.63 16.92 -7.62
C LEU A 80 -11.00 17.96 -8.69
N ALA A 81 -10.37 17.87 -9.86
CA ALA A 81 -10.70 18.74 -11.00
C ALA A 81 -12.16 18.60 -11.44
N ALA A 82 -12.68 17.36 -11.47
CA ALA A 82 -14.09 17.09 -11.77
C ALA A 82 -15.05 17.64 -10.70
N ALA A 83 -14.65 17.61 -9.43
CA ALA A 83 -15.44 18.20 -8.34
C ALA A 83 -15.46 19.74 -8.40
N ALA A 84 -14.34 20.37 -8.79
CA ALA A 84 -14.23 21.81 -8.96
C ALA A 84 -15.05 22.37 -10.14
N ALA A 85 -15.43 21.52 -11.10
CA ALA A 85 -16.28 21.90 -12.23
C ALA A 85 -17.79 21.83 -11.92
N ARG A 86 -18.19 21.45 -10.70
CA ARG A 86 -19.59 21.36 -10.28
C ARG A 86 -20.16 22.73 -9.86
N PRO A 87 -21.50 22.91 -9.89
CA PRO A 87 -22.16 24.16 -9.50
C PRO A 87 -21.86 24.61 -8.05
N ASP A 88 -21.51 23.65 -7.18
CA ASP A 88 -21.08 23.89 -5.81
C ASP A 88 -19.72 23.21 -5.56
N PRO A 89 -18.61 23.85 -5.96
CA PRO A 89 -17.31 23.21 -6.10
C PRO A 89 -16.59 22.95 -4.77
N VAL A 90 -16.84 23.79 -3.76
CA VAL A 90 -16.12 23.73 -2.48
C VAL A 90 -16.54 22.51 -1.63
N PRO A 91 -17.83 22.25 -1.37
CA PRO A 91 -18.24 21.08 -0.57
C PRO A 91 -17.97 19.76 -1.29
N ALA A 92 -18.10 19.73 -2.62
CA ALA A 92 -17.81 18.55 -3.43
C ALA A 92 -16.31 18.19 -3.43
N ALA A 93 -15.42 19.19 -3.56
CA ALA A 93 -13.98 18.98 -3.51
C ALA A 93 -13.53 18.52 -2.12
N LEU A 94 -14.02 19.15 -1.04
CA LEU A 94 -13.69 18.79 0.34
C LEU A 94 -14.15 17.36 0.70
N SER A 95 -15.38 16.99 0.32
CA SER A 95 -15.90 15.63 0.55
C SER A 95 -15.06 14.58 -0.18
N ARG A 96 -14.60 14.89 -1.38
CA ARG A 96 -13.76 13.97 -2.16
C ARG A 96 -12.34 13.87 -1.63
N LEU A 97 -11.77 14.99 -1.18
CA LEU A 97 -10.46 15.03 -0.53
C LEU A 97 -10.48 14.16 0.74
N ALA A 98 -11.48 14.38 1.60
CA ALA A 98 -11.68 13.61 2.82
C ALA A 98 -11.78 12.10 2.55
N ALA A 99 -12.58 11.69 1.55
CA ALA A 99 -12.70 10.29 1.15
C ALA A 99 -11.39 9.70 0.62
N SER A 100 -10.61 10.48 -0.15
CA SER A 100 -9.31 10.02 -0.68
C SER A 100 -8.22 9.87 0.39
N LEU A 101 -8.30 10.68 1.46
CA LEU A 101 -7.36 10.67 2.58
C LEU A 101 -7.79 9.72 3.70
N GLY A 102 -9.01 9.17 3.64
CA GLY A 102 -9.60 8.38 4.73
C GLY A 102 -9.83 9.18 6.01
N GLY A 103 -10.09 10.49 5.89
CA GLY A 103 -10.14 11.42 7.02
C GLY A 103 -11.12 12.57 6.80
N TRP A 104 -10.77 13.78 7.26
CA TRP A 104 -11.60 14.99 7.14
C TRP A 104 -10.83 16.10 6.42
N ALA A 105 -11.57 17.02 5.80
CA ALA A 105 -11.03 18.17 5.08
C ALA A 105 -11.86 19.43 5.38
N ALA A 106 -11.19 20.55 5.63
CA ALA A 106 -11.84 21.85 5.83
C ALA A 106 -11.11 22.95 5.04
N LEU A 107 -11.85 23.94 4.57
CA LEU A 107 -11.30 25.13 3.91
C LEU A 107 -11.21 26.28 4.90
N TRP A 108 -10.04 26.94 4.98
CA TRP A 108 -9.84 28.14 5.78
C TRP A 108 -9.15 29.23 4.97
N GLY A 109 -9.69 30.44 4.94
CA GLY A 109 -9.09 31.59 4.26
C GLY A 109 -9.94 32.86 4.33
N PRO A 110 -9.34 34.05 4.18
CA PRO A 110 -10.08 35.30 4.18
C PRO A 110 -10.97 35.38 2.93
N GLY A 111 -12.29 35.34 3.14
CA GLY A 111 -13.30 35.33 2.07
C GLY A 111 -13.82 33.94 1.67
N ALA A 112 -13.36 32.87 2.30
CA ALA A 112 -13.96 31.55 2.15
C ALA A 112 -15.12 31.39 3.15
N GLU A 113 -16.30 31.00 2.68
CA GLU A 113 -17.33 30.50 3.60
C GLU A 113 -16.84 29.15 4.17
N PRO A 114 -16.83 28.97 5.50
CA PRO A 114 -16.31 27.77 6.12
C PRO A 114 -17.13 26.55 5.67
N GLY A 115 -16.47 25.67 4.91
CA GLY A 115 -17.01 24.40 4.45
C GLY A 115 -16.20 23.24 5.02
N ALA A 116 -16.87 22.14 5.36
CA ALA A 116 -16.24 20.90 5.82
C ALA A 116 -16.75 19.72 4.99
N GLY A 117 -15.87 18.75 4.72
CA GLY A 117 -16.19 17.48 4.07
C GLY A 117 -15.61 16.30 4.85
N GLY A 118 -16.37 15.20 4.93
CA GLY A 118 -16.02 14.01 5.72
C GLY A 118 -16.52 14.06 7.18
N GLY A 119 -16.43 12.92 7.88
CA GLY A 119 -16.85 12.80 9.28
C GLY A 119 -16.04 13.72 10.19
N THR A 120 -16.73 14.54 10.99
CA THR A 120 -16.18 15.61 11.83
C THR A 120 -14.97 15.19 12.67
N PRO A 121 -13.91 16.02 12.76
CA PRO A 121 -13.01 15.93 13.91
C PRO A 121 -13.84 16.25 15.16
N GLY A 122 -13.88 15.31 16.10
CA GLY A 122 -14.58 15.48 17.37
C GLY A 122 -14.16 16.79 18.03
N ALA A 123 -15.14 17.57 18.44
CA ALA A 123 -14.97 18.80 19.20
C ALA A 123 -14.20 18.52 20.50
N ALA A 124 -12.92 18.91 20.57
CA ALA A 124 -12.21 19.29 21.80
C ALA A 124 -10.75 19.69 21.51
N ALA A 125 -10.51 20.97 21.18
CA ALA A 125 -9.25 21.65 21.51
C ALA A 125 -9.46 23.18 21.53
N GLY A 126 -10.04 23.67 22.62
CA GLY A 126 -9.66 24.97 23.22
C GLY A 126 -10.31 26.23 22.68
N ALA A 127 -11.49 26.56 23.19
CA ALA A 127 -11.83 27.95 23.45
C ALA A 127 -11.01 28.44 24.66
N GLY A 128 -10.29 29.56 24.52
CA GLY A 128 -9.75 30.33 25.65
C GLY A 128 -8.41 31.00 25.38
N GLY A 129 -8.40 32.33 25.24
CA GLY A 129 -7.19 33.14 25.36
C GLY A 129 -7.25 34.46 24.59
N ALA A 130 -7.53 35.55 25.30
CA ALA A 130 -7.69 36.91 24.83
C ALA A 130 -6.36 37.68 24.61
N GLY A 131 -6.45 38.83 23.93
CA GLY A 131 -5.44 39.90 23.81
C GLY A 131 -4.71 39.87 22.46
N VAL A 132 -4.45 40.94 21.72
CA VAL A 132 -4.38 42.41 21.88
C VAL A 132 -4.21 42.94 20.42
N ALA A 133 -4.57 44.13 19.97
CA ALA A 133 -4.89 45.44 20.56
C ALA A 133 -5.85 46.17 19.62
#